data_AF-D6RJP9-F1
#
_entry.id   AF-D6RJP9-F1
#
_cell.length_a   1.000
_cell.length_b   1.000
_cell.length_c   1.000
_cell.angle_alpha   90.00
_cell.angle_beta   90.00
_cell.angle_gamma   90.00
#
_symmetry.space_group_name_H-M   'P 1'
#
loop_
_entity.id
_entity.type
_entity.pdbx_description
1 polymer ?
#
loop_
_entity_poly.entity_id
_entity_poly.type
_entity_poly.pdbx_seq_one_letter_code
_entity_poly.pdbx_strand_id
1 'polypeptide(L)'
;MSSDGHQIEQVGSFSLKTAPGILTSFHVRSLAEIGNSPFIDWEQYPKHQIRTALSMARDGKIVDLDVDRCLKILQPTTFLQVLWADLSAERNEIELCRRVATFVLAMPRNSQSPPLLPLFIHLFLPSLLHAMDNQKTQDPTVVELTSCIILSTLTAAFHLEWSMTTVLKDNRTILGASSSSMARRLANDLRNRRNGAASQAILQRLASSQVFVTNFPYFAPEFGN
;
A
#
# COMPACT_ATOMS: atom_id res chain seq x y z
N MET A 1 21.88 67.39 17.01
CA MET A 1 20.90 66.28 17.01
C MET A 1 21.63 65.03 16.58
N SER A 2 21.23 63.90 17.17
CA SER A 2 22.07 62.84 17.72
C SER A 2 22.98 62.03 16.80
N SER A 3 24.02 61.56 17.50
CA SER A 3 25.03 60.56 17.25
C SER A 3 24.52 59.12 17.13
N ASP A 4 25.36 58.29 16.52
CA ASP A 4 25.73 56.89 16.84
C ASP A 4 24.78 55.72 16.60
N GLY A 5 25.37 54.65 16.04
CA GLY A 5 24.80 53.30 16.11
C GLY A 5 25.25 52.31 15.02
N HIS A 6 26.55 52.22 14.71
CA HIS A 6 27.14 51.08 14.02
C HIS A 6 27.56 49.98 15.02
N GLN A 7 27.62 48.74 14.52
CA GLN A 7 28.05 47.46 15.14
C GLN A 7 26.96 46.61 15.79
N ILE A 8 26.78 45.38 15.26
CA ILE A 8 27.15 44.14 15.97
C ILE A 8 27.79 43.17 14.97
N GLU A 9 29.01 42.75 15.30
CA GLU A 9 29.78 41.64 14.73
C GLU A 9 29.05 40.29 14.88
N GLN A 10 29.31 39.35 13.97
CA GLN A 10 30.14 38.17 14.28
C GLN A 10 30.19 37.22 13.08
N VAL A 11 31.36 37.17 12.46
CA VAL A 11 31.74 36.14 11.48
C VAL A 11 32.13 34.89 12.26
N GLY A 12 31.20 33.94 12.36
CA GLY A 12 31.47 32.60 12.89
C GLY A 12 32.18 31.75 11.84
N SER A 13 33.51 31.82 11.78
CA SER A 13 34.34 30.84 11.08
C SER A 13 34.48 29.59 11.97
N PHE A 14 33.71 28.54 11.69
CA PHE A 14 34.01 27.20 12.23
C PHE A 14 35.07 26.53 11.34
N SER A 15 36.31 26.52 11.80
CA SER A 15 37.41 25.80 11.17
C SER A 15 37.64 24.49 11.94
N LEU A 16 37.12 23.38 11.41
CA LEU A 16 37.54 22.04 11.81
C LEU A 16 38.75 21.66 10.97
N LYS A 17 39.92 21.54 11.63
CA LYS A 17 41.12 20.94 11.05
C LYS A 17 40.89 19.45 10.84
N THR A 18 40.80 19.03 9.59
CA THR A 18 41.10 17.65 9.16
C THR A 18 42.12 17.67 8.04
N ALA A 19 43.11 16.77 8.19
CA ALA A 19 44.26 16.56 7.33
C ALA A 19 43.86 15.99 5.93
N PRO A 20 44.81 15.93 4.97
CA PRO A 20 44.55 16.23 3.56
C PRO A 20 44.21 15.01 2.70
N GLY A 21 43.52 15.28 1.59
CA GLY A 21 43.47 14.38 0.44
C GLY A 21 42.08 13.89 0.11
N ILE A 22 41.34 14.70 -0.66
CA ILE A 22 40.56 14.32 -1.85
C ILE A 22 39.99 15.64 -2.40
N LEU A 23 40.45 16.02 -3.59
CA LEU A 23 39.89 17.13 -4.36
C LEU A 23 38.51 16.71 -4.86
N THR A 24 37.45 17.27 -4.27
CA THR A 24 36.16 17.40 -4.96
C THR A 24 35.90 18.88 -5.19
N SER A 25 36.00 19.27 -6.47
CA SER A 25 35.56 20.58 -6.94
C SER A 25 34.07 20.74 -6.64
N PHE A 26 33.73 21.57 -5.65
CA PHE A 26 32.37 22.04 -5.46
C PHE A 26 32.16 23.23 -6.40
N HIS A 27 31.48 22.97 -7.51
CA HIS A 27 30.96 24.02 -8.37
C HIS A 27 29.82 24.71 -7.63
N VAL A 28 30.05 25.90 -7.09
CA VAL A 28 29.00 26.77 -6.57
C VAL A 28 28.15 27.21 -7.76
N ARG A 29 27.05 26.48 -8.02
CA ARG A 29 26.06 26.91 -9.01
C ARG A 29 25.40 28.19 -8.50
N SER A 30 25.42 29.18 -9.39
CA SER A 30 24.81 30.51 -9.28
C SER A 30 23.39 30.47 -8.70
N LEU A 31 23.12 31.34 -7.71
CA LEU A 31 21.82 31.58 -7.07
C LEU A 31 20.87 32.43 -7.95
N ALA A 32 20.87 32.20 -9.27
CA ALA A 32 20.06 32.96 -10.23
C ALA A 32 18.97 32.12 -10.94
N GLU A 33 18.71 30.90 -10.48
CA GLU A 33 17.57 30.08 -10.93
C GLU A 33 16.57 29.85 -9.79
N ILE A 34 16.03 30.93 -9.22
CA ILE A 34 14.83 30.87 -8.37
C ILE A 34 13.62 31.09 -9.28
N GLY A 35 13.36 30.12 -10.15
CA GLY A 35 12.18 30.08 -11.01
C GLY A 35 11.36 28.85 -10.66
N ASN A 36 10.31 29.04 -9.86
CA ASN A 36 9.27 28.06 -9.51
C ASN A 36 9.78 26.66 -9.09
N SER A 37 10.22 26.54 -7.84
CA SER A 37 10.05 25.25 -7.15
C SER A 37 8.55 24.98 -7.07
N PRO A 38 8.00 23.91 -7.65
CA PRO A 38 6.60 23.58 -7.46
C PRO A 38 6.42 23.36 -5.96
N PHE A 39 5.60 24.17 -5.30
CA PHE A 39 5.10 23.83 -3.98
C PHE A 39 4.44 22.45 -4.13
N ILE A 40 5.06 21.42 -3.54
CA ILE A 40 4.44 20.11 -3.47
C ILE A 40 3.28 20.29 -2.50
N ASP A 41 2.07 20.34 -3.05
CA ASP A 41 0.85 20.14 -2.27
C ASP A 41 1.00 18.78 -1.56
N TRP A 42 1.26 18.83 -0.26
CA TRP A 42 1.52 17.64 0.56
C TRP A 42 0.35 16.66 0.49
N GLU A 43 -0.87 17.12 0.19
CA GLU A 43 -2.03 16.26 0.00
C GLU A 43 -1.92 15.40 -1.29
N GLN A 44 -1.16 15.84 -2.29
CA GLN A 44 -0.90 15.06 -3.51
C GLN A 44 0.25 14.07 -3.34
N TYR A 45 1.05 14.18 -2.27
CA TYR A 45 2.23 13.34 -2.09
C TYR A 45 1.89 11.84 -2.15
N PRO A 46 0.86 11.31 -1.46
CA PRO A 46 0.54 9.89 -1.54
C PRO A 46 0.10 9.43 -2.93
N LYS A 47 -0.69 10.25 -3.65
CA LYS A 47 -1.09 9.98 -5.04
C LYS A 47 0.13 9.90 -5.95
N HIS A 48 1.04 10.87 -5.82
CA HIS A 48 2.26 10.89 -6.61
C HIS A 48 3.11 9.64 -6.32
N GLN A 49 3.30 9.28 -5.05
CA GLN A 49 4.08 8.10 -4.66
C GLN A 49 3.48 6.80 -5.19
N ILE A 50 2.15 6.63 -5.13
CA ILE A 50 1.47 5.44 -5.67
C ILE A 50 1.68 5.35 -7.19
N ARG A 51 1.50 6.46 -7.92
CA ARG A 51 1.70 6.49 -9.38
C ARG A 51 3.14 6.23 -9.77
N THR A 52 4.09 6.81 -9.04
CA THR A 52 5.52 6.55 -9.23
C THR A 52 5.84 5.08 -8.98
N ALA A 53 5.31 4.47 -7.91
CA ALA A 53 5.46 3.05 -7.63
C ALA A 53 4.90 2.16 -8.75
N LEU A 54 3.72 2.49 -9.28
CA LEU A 54 3.14 1.79 -10.43
C LEU A 54 4.00 1.93 -11.68
N SER A 55 4.53 3.13 -11.96
CA SER A 55 5.46 3.35 -13.08
C SER A 55 6.76 2.56 -12.92
N MET A 56 7.34 2.55 -11.72
CA MET A 56 8.56 1.78 -11.43
C MET A 56 8.32 0.28 -11.62
N ALA A 57 7.19 -0.23 -11.14
CA ALA A 57 6.80 -1.62 -11.32
C ALA A 57 6.65 -1.98 -12.81
N ARG A 58 6.09 -1.06 -13.62
CA ARG A 58 5.96 -1.23 -15.08
C ARG A 58 7.31 -1.34 -15.77
N ASP A 59 8.27 -0.54 -15.33
CA ASP A 59 9.65 -0.57 -15.84
C ASP A 59 10.46 -1.77 -15.32
N GLY A 60 9.87 -2.66 -14.51
CA GLY A 60 10.58 -3.77 -13.87
C GLY A 60 11.58 -3.34 -12.80
N LYS A 61 11.46 -2.11 -12.29
CA LYS A 61 12.32 -1.57 -11.23
C LYS A 61 11.82 -1.99 -9.85
N ILE A 62 12.69 -1.92 -8.86
CA ILE A 62 12.33 -2.11 -7.44
C ILE A 62 11.34 -1.01 -7.06
N VAL A 63 10.17 -1.40 -6.57
CA VAL A 63 9.15 -0.46 -6.12
C VAL A 63 9.59 0.18 -4.82
N ASP A 64 9.80 1.49 -4.83
CA ASP A 64 10.05 2.30 -3.64
C ASP A 64 8.78 3.09 -3.30
N LEU A 65 8.10 2.66 -2.24
CA LEU A 65 6.86 3.28 -1.78
C LEU A 65 6.89 3.40 -0.25
N ASP A 66 7.13 4.62 0.23
CA ASP A 66 7.08 4.96 1.66
C ASP A 66 5.63 5.08 2.14
N VAL A 67 5.02 3.93 2.44
CA VAL A 67 3.63 3.87 2.89
C VAL A 67 3.45 4.52 4.27
N ASP A 68 4.45 4.43 5.14
CA ASP A 68 4.38 5.02 6.49
C ASP A 68 4.28 6.55 6.41
N ARG A 69 5.04 7.18 5.51
CA ARG A 69 4.91 8.62 5.24
C ARG A 69 3.58 8.96 4.59
N CYS A 70 3.07 8.11 3.69
CA CYS A 70 1.73 8.32 3.12
C CYS A 70 0.65 8.29 4.20
N LEU A 71 0.76 7.41 5.19
CA LEU A 71 -0.18 7.31 6.31
C LEU A 71 -0.04 8.42 7.36
N LYS A 72 1.10 9.11 7.41
CA LYS A 72 1.24 10.34 8.21
C LYS A 72 0.50 11.52 7.59
N ILE A 73 0.25 11.47 6.28
CA ILE A 73 -0.41 12.53 5.51
C ILE A 73 -1.91 12.22 5.37
N LEU A 74 -2.27 10.98 5.05
CA LEU A 74 -3.65 10.54 4.85
C LEU A 74 -4.09 9.53 5.92
N GLN A 75 -5.35 9.61 6.31
CA GLN A 75 -5.97 8.56 7.10
C GLN A 75 -5.93 7.21 6.35
N PRO A 76 -5.77 6.07 7.05
CA PRO A 76 -5.61 4.75 6.42
C PRO A 76 -6.69 4.39 5.41
N THR A 77 -7.94 4.69 5.70
CA THR A 77 -9.08 4.41 4.80
C THR A 77 -9.05 5.31 3.56
N THR A 78 -8.72 6.60 3.71
CA THR A 78 -8.55 7.53 2.60
C THR A 78 -7.37 7.11 1.72
N PHE A 79 -6.27 6.66 2.32
CA PHE A 79 -5.14 6.12 1.58
C PHE A 79 -5.53 4.88 0.75
N LEU A 80 -6.31 3.95 1.32
CA LEU A 80 -6.82 2.77 0.60
C LEU A 80 -7.72 3.17 -0.58
N GLN A 81 -8.54 4.21 -0.43
CA GLN A 81 -9.36 4.75 -1.52
C GLN A 81 -8.49 5.31 -2.66
N VAL A 82 -7.46 6.08 -2.32
CA VAL A 82 -6.51 6.63 -3.30
C VAL A 82 -5.76 5.52 -4.02
N LEU A 83 -5.22 4.55 -3.26
CA LEU A 83 -4.55 3.38 -3.82
C LEU A 83 -5.45 2.63 -4.78
N TRP A 84 -6.70 2.35 -4.38
CA TRP A 84 -7.65 1.64 -5.23
C TRP A 84 -7.99 2.41 -6.51
N ALA A 85 -8.12 3.74 -6.44
CA ALA A 85 -8.40 4.56 -7.61
C ALA A 85 -7.29 4.44 -8.66
N ASP A 86 -6.02 4.51 -8.27
CA ASP A 86 -4.90 4.36 -9.21
C ASP A 86 -4.75 2.90 -9.70
N LEU A 87 -4.95 1.89 -8.83
CA LEU A 87 -4.91 0.47 -9.24
C LEU A 87 -6.02 0.11 -10.26
N SER A 88 -7.23 0.62 -10.05
CA SER A 88 -8.36 0.36 -10.95
C SER A 88 -8.27 1.15 -12.26
N ALA A 89 -7.60 2.29 -12.27
CA ALA A 89 -7.24 2.98 -13.52
C ALA A 89 -6.30 2.12 -14.38
N GLU A 90 -5.37 1.41 -13.75
CA GLU A 90 -4.40 0.51 -14.37
C GLU A 90 -4.89 -0.95 -14.45
N ARG A 91 -6.21 -1.20 -14.46
CA ARG A 91 -6.82 -2.55 -14.40
C ARG A 91 -6.43 -3.51 -15.53
N ASN A 92 -5.85 -3.01 -16.62
CA ASN A 92 -5.33 -3.86 -17.71
C ASN A 92 -3.98 -4.52 -17.33
N GLU A 93 -3.28 -3.96 -16.35
CA GLU A 93 -1.99 -4.44 -15.84
C GLU A 93 -2.19 -5.19 -14.51
N ILE A 94 -3.05 -6.21 -14.52
CA ILE A 94 -3.53 -6.90 -13.30
C ILE A 94 -2.38 -7.40 -12.43
N GLU A 95 -1.35 -8.00 -13.04
CA GLU A 95 -0.21 -8.55 -12.31
C GLU A 95 0.61 -7.46 -11.61
N LEU A 96 0.79 -6.31 -12.25
CA LEU A 96 1.48 -5.16 -11.69
C LEU A 96 0.69 -4.60 -10.50
N CYS A 97 -0.60 -4.33 -10.70
CA CYS A 97 -1.48 -3.82 -9.65
C CYS A 97 -1.55 -4.79 -8.47
N ARG A 98 -1.62 -6.09 -8.74
CA ARG A 98 -1.60 -7.15 -7.72
C ARG A 98 -0.31 -7.09 -6.88
N ARG A 99 0.86 -6.98 -7.51
CA ARG A 99 2.15 -6.91 -6.80
C ARG A 99 2.24 -5.70 -5.88
N VAL A 100 1.91 -4.51 -6.41
CA VAL A 100 1.94 -3.27 -5.62
C VAL A 100 0.93 -3.32 -4.47
N ALA A 101 -0.29 -3.76 -4.73
CA ALA A 101 -1.30 -3.93 -3.68
C ALA A 101 -0.87 -4.96 -2.62
N THR A 102 -0.26 -6.07 -3.03
CA THR A 102 0.24 -7.10 -2.10
C THR A 102 1.32 -6.53 -1.19
N PHE A 103 2.29 -5.82 -1.76
CA PHE A 103 3.33 -5.14 -0.98
C PHE A 103 2.71 -4.17 0.03
N VAL A 104 1.82 -3.28 -0.43
CA VAL A 104 1.22 -2.27 0.44
C VAL A 104 0.40 -2.91 1.56
N LEU A 105 -0.39 -3.93 1.28
CA LEU A 105 -1.33 -4.50 2.25
C LEU A 105 -0.66 -5.49 3.21
N ALA A 106 0.24 -6.34 2.72
CA ALA A 106 0.79 -7.46 3.49
C ALA A 106 2.19 -7.22 4.09
N MET A 107 2.85 -6.10 3.79
CA MET A 107 4.15 -5.78 4.38
C MET A 107 4.00 -5.42 5.87
N PRO A 108 4.79 -6.03 6.78
CA PRO A 108 4.95 -5.57 8.15
C PRO A 108 5.29 -4.08 8.22
N ARG A 109 4.68 -3.37 9.16
CA ARG A 109 4.87 -1.93 9.33
C ARG A 109 5.54 -1.62 10.65
N ASN A 110 6.05 -0.40 10.76
CA ASN A 110 6.50 0.13 12.03
C ASN A 110 5.34 0.22 13.04
N SER A 111 5.66 0.26 14.33
CA SER A 111 4.66 0.28 15.41
C SER A 111 3.79 1.54 15.45
N GLN A 112 4.08 2.57 14.65
CA GLN A 112 3.34 3.83 14.62
C GLN A 112 2.26 3.87 13.54
N SER A 113 2.28 2.93 12.59
CA SER A 113 1.36 2.91 11.44
C SER A 113 0.45 1.68 11.52
N PRO A 114 -0.87 1.83 11.36
CA PRO A 114 -1.78 0.70 11.48
C PRO A 114 -1.58 -0.30 10.33
N PRO A 115 -1.81 -1.60 10.57
CA PRO A 115 -1.79 -2.61 9.52
C PRO A 115 -2.96 -2.39 8.55
N LEU A 116 -2.67 -2.34 7.24
CA LEU A 116 -3.70 -2.04 6.25
C LEU A 116 -4.51 -3.27 5.82
N LEU A 117 -3.97 -4.48 5.86
CA LEU A 117 -4.70 -5.66 5.41
C LEU A 117 -6.02 -5.88 6.17
N PRO A 118 -6.08 -5.82 7.52
CA PRO A 118 -7.36 -5.95 8.22
C PRO A 118 -8.34 -4.82 7.89
N LEU A 119 -7.84 -3.59 7.72
CA LEU A 119 -8.69 -2.44 7.34
C LEU A 119 -9.25 -2.63 5.92
N PHE A 120 -8.42 -3.14 5.01
CA PHE A 120 -8.84 -3.48 3.66
C PHE A 120 -9.93 -4.55 3.67
N ILE A 121 -9.70 -5.70 4.33
CA ILE A 121 -10.64 -6.82 4.32
C ILE A 121 -11.94 -6.50 5.09
N HIS A 122 -11.86 -5.80 6.23
CA HIS A 122 -13.02 -5.63 7.12
C HIS A 122 -13.83 -4.36 6.86
N LEU A 123 -13.24 -3.32 6.28
CA LEU A 123 -13.90 -2.01 6.12
C LEU A 123 -14.02 -1.61 4.64
N PHE A 124 -12.90 -1.62 3.93
CA PHE A 124 -12.85 -1.13 2.55
C PHE A 124 -13.52 -2.10 1.56
N LEU A 125 -13.13 -3.37 1.60
CA LEU A 125 -13.58 -4.40 0.66
C LEU A 125 -15.10 -4.61 0.71
N PRO A 126 -15.79 -4.68 1.87
CA PRO A 126 -17.25 -4.80 1.90
C PRO A 126 -17.97 -3.64 1.21
N SER A 127 -17.41 -2.43 1.30
CA SER A 127 -17.94 -1.23 0.64
C SER A 127 -17.69 -1.28 -0.87
N LEU A 128 -16.49 -1.70 -1.27
CA LEU A 128 -16.13 -1.91 -2.68
C LEU A 128 -17.04 -2.96 -3.33
N LEU A 129 -17.23 -4.11 -2.69
CA LEU A 129 -18.12 -5.17 -3.17
C LEU A 129 -19.55 -4.67 -3.34
N HIS A 130 -20.05 -3.89 -2.37
CA HIS A 130 -21.38 -3.29 -2.47
C HIS A 130 -21.49 -2.34 -3.68
N ALA A 131 -20.48 -1.51 -3.92
CA ALA A 131 -20.44 -0.65 -5.09
C ALA A 131 -20.41 -1.44 -6.41
N MET A 132 -19.60 -2.51 -6.48
CA MET A 132 -19.49 -3.37 -7.66
C MET A 132 -20.79 -4.15 -7.94
N ASP A 133 -21.46 -4.65 -6.91
CA ASP A 133 -22.72 -5.38 -7.05
C ASP A 133 -23.87 -4.47 -7.52
N ASN A 134 -23.81 -3.17 -7.21
CA ASN A 134 -24.81 -2.18 -7.63
C ASN A 134 -24.55 -1.58 -9.03
N GLN A 135 -23.43 -1.92 -9.69
CA GLN A 135 -23.14 -1.42 -11.03
C GLN A 135 -23.99 -2.13 -12.08
N LYS A 136 -24.62 -1.35 -12.97
CA LYS A 136 -25.48 -1.85 -14.05
C LYS A 136 -24.71 -2.71 -15.06
N THR A 137 -23.44 -2.39 -15.30
CA THR A 137 -22.53 -3.18 -16.14
C THR A 137 -21.30 -3.49 -15.32
N GLN A 138 -21.05 -4.78 -15.09
CA GLN A 138 -19.88 -5.21 -14.32
C GLN A 138 -18.65 -5.18 -15.23
N ASP A 139 -17.58 -4.54 -14.77
CA ASP A 139 -16.28 -4.64 -15.42
C ASP A 139 -15.57 -5.93 -14.93
N PRO A 140 -15.46 -6.97 -15.79
CA PRO A 140 -14.86 -8.23 -15.39
C PRO A 140 -13.39 -8.09 -14.99
N THR A 141 -12.68 -7.07 -15.52
CA THR A 141 -11.26 -6.83 -15.18
C THR A 141 -11.10 -6.32 -13.75
N VAL A 142 -12.06 -5.52 -13.26
CA VAL A 142 -12.05 -5.03 -11.86
C VAL A 142 -12.37 -6.17 -10.90
N VAL A 143 -13.30 -7.06 -11.25
CA VAL A 143 -13.62 -8.29 -10.51
C VAL A 143 -12.38 -9.19 -10.41
N GLU A 144 -11.69 -9.38 -11.54
CA GLU A 144 -10.47 -10.17 -11.63
C GLU A 144 -9.35 -9.55 -10.77
N LEU A 145 -9.07 -8.26 -10.94
CA LEU A 145 -8.09 -7.53 -10.14
C LEU A 145 -8.36 -7.65 -8.64
N THR A 146 -9.61 -7.45 -8.22
CA THR A 146 -10.02 -7.58 -6.81
C THR A 146 -9.73 -9.00 -6.30
N SER A 147 -10.10 -10.02 -7.07
CA SER A 147 -9.87 -11.42 -6.72
C SER A 147 -8.37 -11.73 -6.59
N CYS A 148 -7.57 -11.25 -7.53
CA CYS A 148 -6.12 -11.41 -7.54
C CYS A 148 -5.47 -10.76 -6.31
N ILE A 149 -5.90 -9.54 -5.94
CA ILE A 149 -5.41 -8.84 -4.76
C ILE A 149 -5.78 -9.61 -3.48
N ILE A 150 -7.02 -10.05 -3.33
CA ILE A 150 -7.45 -10.85 -2.16
C ILE A 150 -6.61 -12.12 -2.03
N LEU A 151 -6.49 -12.89 -3.12
CA LEU A 151 -5.76 -14.15 -3.13
C LEU A 151 -4.30 -13.94 -2.74
N SER A 152 -3.64 -12.98 -3.37
CA SER A 152 -2.21 -12.72 -3.13
C SER A 152 -1.93 -12.14 -1.75
N THR A 153 -2.75 -11.20 -1.26
CA THR A 153 -2.56 -10.57 0.05
C THR A 153 -2.80 -11.52 1.21
N LEU A 154 -3.87 -12.33 1.16
CA LEU A 154 -4.14 -13.33 2.19
C LEU A 154 -3.10 -14.45 2.17
N THR A 155 -2.67 -14.90 0.98
CA THR A 155 -1.59 -15.90 0.86
C THR A 155 -0.27 -15.37 1.41
N ALA A 156 0.08 -14.12 1.09
CA ALA A 156 1.28 -13.48 1.64
C ALA A 156 1.19 -13.35 3.18
N ALA A 157 0.04 -12.93 3.70
CA ALA A 157 -0.19 -12.85 5.15
C ALA A 157 -0.05 -14.21 5.84
N PHE A 158 -0.61 -15.28 5.24
CA PHE A 158 -0.47 -16.64 5.77
C PHE A 158 0.99 -17.10 5.82
N HIS A 159 1.75 -16.93 4.73
CA HIS A 159 3.16 -17.34 4.71
C HIS A 159 4.03 -16.50 5.66
N LEU A 160 3.71 -15.21 5.82
CA LEU A 160 4.36 -14.36 6.80
C LEU A 160 4.09 -14.86 8.23
N GLU A 161 2.82 -15.10 8.59
CA GLU A 161 2.43 -15.65 9.89
C GLU A 161 3.10 -17.00 10.16
N TRP A 162 3.10 -17.88 9.16
CA TRP A 162 3.76 -19.17 9.24
C TRP A 162 5.27 -19.02 9.48
N SER A 163 5.93 -18.11 8.76
CA SER A 163 7.37 -17.85 8.91
C SER A 163 7.69 -17.28 10.30
N MET A 164 6.89 -16.36 10.82
CA MET A 164 7.07 -15.83 12.19
C MET A 164 6.94 -16.91 13.24
N THR A 165 5.92 -17.75 13.11
CA THR A 165 5.62 -18.81 14.08
C THR A 165 6.70 -19.89 14.05
N THR A 166 7.12 -20.31 12.85
CA THR A 166 8.03 -21.46 12.68
C THR A 166 9.51 -21.10 12.79
N VAL A 167 9.92 -19.98 12.20
CA VAL A 167 11.34 -19.57 12.13
C VAL A 167 11.70 -18.71 13.35
N LEU A 168 10.89 -17.70 13.66
CA LEU A 168 11.19 -16.75 14.74
C LEU A 168 10.60 -17.15 16.10
N LYS A 169 9.74 -18.19 16.12
CA LYS A 169 8.99 -18.62 17.31
C LYS A 169 8.19 -17.48 17.96
N ASP A 170 7.76 -16.53 17.13
CA ASP A 170 6.99 -15.37 17.54
C ASP A 170 5.53 -15.56 17.10
N ASN A 171 4.64 -15.68 18.08
CA ASN A 171 3.20 -15.91 17.87
C ASN A 171 2.39 -14.62 17.78
N ARG A 172 3.05 -13.45 17.71
CA ARG A 172 2.35 -12.16 17.62
C ARG A 172 1.77 -11.94 16.22
N THR A 173 0.60 -11.32 16.17
CA THR A 173 -0.06 -10.93 14.93
C THR A 173 0.56 -9.67 14.34
N ILE A 174 1.55 -9.80 13.45
CA ILE A 174 2.22 -8.63 12.84
C ILE A 174 1.24 -7.76 12.06
N LEU A 175 0.30 -8.38 11.34
CA LEU A 175 -0.68 -7.68 10.54
C LEU A 175 -1.94 -7.33 11.33
N GLY A 176 -1.89 -7.38 12.66
CA GLY A 176 -2.99 -7.01 13.56
C GLY A 176 -4.12 -8.04 13.71
N ALA A 177 -4.32 -8.92 12.73
CA ALA A 177 -5.27 -10.02 12.78
C ALA A 177 -4.70 -11.26 12.09
N SER A 178 -5.17 -12.46 12.44
CA SER A 178 -4.75 -13.68 11.76
C SER A 178 -5.36 -13.79 10.36
N SER A 179 -4.56 -14.24 9.40
CA SER A 179 -4.97 -14.51 8.02
C SER A 179 -6.17 -15.43 7.94
N SER A 180 -6.21 -16.47 8.79
CA SER A 180 -7.32 -17.42 8.89
C SER A 180 -8.62 -16.76 9.37
N SER A 181 -8.55 -15.85 10.34
CA SER A 181 -9.74 -15.11 10.82
C SER A 181 -10.27 -14.16 9.75
N MET A 182 -9.38 -13.44 9.06
CA MET A 182 -9.76 -12.54 7.96
C MET A 182 -10.39 -13.31 6.80
N ALA A 183 -9.77 -14.42 6.38
CA ALA A 183 -10.26 -15.29 5.31
C ALA A 183 -11.65 -15.89 5.63
N ARG A 184 -11.84 -16.38 6.87
CA ARG A 184 -13.13 -16.93 7.32
C ARG A 184 -14.24 -15.89 7.24
N ARG A 185 -13.99 -14.69 7.75
CA ARG A 185 -14.96 -13.59 7.72
C ARG A 185 -15.31 -13.20 6.29
N LEU A 186 -14.29 -13.03 5.43
CA LEU A 186 -14.51 -12.71 4.03
C LEU A 186 -15.36 -13.79 3.32
N ALA A 187 -15.09 -15.07 3.56
CA ALA A 187 -15.87 -16.16 2.99
C ALA A 187 -17.35 -16.08 3.41
N ASN A 188 -17.62 -15.79 4.69
CA ASN A 188 -18.98 -15.59 5.19
C ASN A 188 -19.65 -14.36 4.55
N ASP A 189 -18.94 -13.24 4.47
CA ASP A 189 -19.44 -11.99 3.89
C ASP A 189 -19.81 -12.17 2.41
N LEU A 190 -18.98 -12.90 1.63
CA LEU A 190 -19.25 -13.21 0.23
C LEU A 190 -20.45 -14.17 0.06
N ARG A 191 -20.56 -15.21 0.89
CA ARG A 191 -21.70 -16.14 0.88
C ARG A 191 -23.03 -15.46 1.22
N ASN A 192 -23.00 -14.49 2.14
CA ASN A 192 -24.19 -13.73 2.54
C ASN A 192 -24.68 -12.78 1.44
N ARG A 193 -23.83 -12.44 0.47
CA ARG A 193 -24.15 -11.59 -0.69
C ARG A 193 -24.61 -12.41 -1.90
N ARG A 194 -25.65 -13.23 -1.72
CA ARG A 194 -26.15 -14.16 -2.76
C ARG A 194 -26.62 -13.46 -4.05
N ASN A 195 -27.12 -12.24 -3.93
CA ASN A 195 -27.65 -11.48 -5.06
C ASN A 195 -26.60 -10.62 -5.78
N GLY A 196 -25.38 -10.55 -5.24
CA GLY A 196 -24.30 -9.74 -5.79
C GLY A 196 -23.49 -10.50 -6.82
N ALA A 197 -23.67 -10.20 -8.11
CA ALA A 197 -22.96 -10.93 -9.17
C ALA A 197 -21.43 -10.79 -9.09
N ALA A 198 -20.91 -9.64 -8.62
CA ALA A 198 -19.46 -9.45 -8.47
C ALA A 198 -18.95 -10.21 -7.25
N SER A 199 -19.67 -10.15 -6.13
CA SER A 199 -19.38 -10.95 -4.94
C SER A 199 -19.36 -12.45 -5.24
N GLN A 200 -20.31 -12.96 -6.02
CA GLN A 200 -20.33 -14.36 -6.44
C GLN A 200 -19.17 -14.70 -7.38
N ALA A 201 -18.85 -13.84 -8.34
CA ALA A 201 -17.73 -14.06 -9.25
C ALA A 201 -16.37 -14.09 -8.50
N ILE A 202 -16.20 -13.24 -7.48
CA ILE A 202 -15.02 -13.26 -6.60
C ILE A 202 -14.99 -14.55 -5.79
N LEU A 203 -16.10 -14.92 -5.15
CA LEU A 203 -16.20 -16.16 -4.36
C LEU A 203 -15.82 -17.39 -5.18
N GLN A 204 -16.39 -17.51 -6.39
CA GLN A 204 -16.09 -18.60 -7.31
C GLN A 204 -14.61 -18.67 -7.70
N ARG A 205 -13.99 -17.51 -7.97
CA ARG A 205 -12.56 -17.45 -8.33
C ARG A 205 -11.64 -17.79 -7.15
N LEU A 206 -12.01 -17.42 -5.92
CA LEU A 206 -11.28 -17.82 -4.72
C LEU A 206 -11.43 -19.32 -4.45
N ALA A 207 -12.65 -19.86 -4.62
CA ALA A 207 -12.95 -21.28 -4.44
C ALA A 207 -12.29 -22.19 -5.49
N SER A 208 -12.08 -21.69 -6.72
CA SER A 208 -11.44 -22.47 -7.78
C SER A 208 -9.91 -22.57 -7.65
N SER A 209 -9.30 -21.74 -6.79
CA SER A 209 -7.85 -21.79 -6.55
C SER A 209 -7.51 -22.84 -5.49
N GLN A 210 -7.08 -24.02 -5.95
CA GLN A 210 -6.75 -25.14 -5.04
C GLN A 210 -5.67 -24.79 -4.01
N VAL A 211 -4.65 -24.04 -4.42
CA VAL A 211 -3.57 -23.59 -3.52
C VAL A 211 -4.13 -22.68 -2.43
N PHE A 212 -5.02 -21.76 -2.80
CA PHE A 212 -5.66 -20.85 -1.87
C PHE A 212 -6.59 -21.59 -0.89
N VAL A 213 -7.44 -22.49 -1.39
CA VAL A 213 -8.39 -23.27 -0.57
C VAL A 213 -7.66 -24.20 0.39
N THR A 214 -6.48 -24.72 0.02
CA THR A 214 -5.66 -25.54 0.91
C THR A 214 -5.21 -24.74 2.15
N ASN A 215 -4.86 -23.46 1.98
CA ASN A 215 -4.51 -22.58 3.09
C ASN A 215 -5.75 -22.02 3.82
N PHE A 216 -6.86 -21.88 3.11
CA PHE A 216 -8.11 -21.28 3.61
C PHE A 216 -9.33 -22.14 3.24
N PRO A 217 -9.60 -23.22 4.00
CA PRO A 217 -10.65 -24.19 3.66
C PRO A 217 -12.07 -23.62 3.70
N TYR A 218 -12.26 -22.43 4.28
CA TYR A 218 -13.55 -21.73 4.29
C TYR A 218 -14.08 -21.39 2.90
N PHE A 219 -13.26 -21.44 1.85
CA PHE A 219 -13.66 -21.19 0.47
C PHE A 219 -13.97 -22.48 -0.31
N ALA A 220 -13.83 -23.65 0.31
CA ALA A 220 -14.23 -24.91 -0.32
C ALA A 220 -15.74 -24.88 -0.64
N PRO A 221 -16.17 -25.40 -1.80
CA PRO A 221 -17.58 -25.62 -2.08
C PRO A 221 -18.17 -26.49 -0.96
N GLU A 222 -19.30 -26.06 -0.41
CA GLU A 222 -20.08 -26.93 0.46
C GLU A 222 -20.60 -28.07 -0.41
N PHE A 223 -20.04 -29.27 -0.26
CA PHE A 223 -20.67 -30.47 -0.80
C PHE A 223 -22.02 -30.58 -0.11
N GLY A 224 -23.11 -30.42 -0.88
CA GLY A 224 -24.47 -30.42 -0.36
C GLY A 224 -24.77 -31.67 0.46
N ASN A 225 -25.28 -31.45 1.67
CA ASN A 225 -26.15 -32.39 2.37
C ASN A 225 -27.60 -32.04 2.06
#